data_AF-X1EME1-F1
#
_entry.id   AF-X1EME1-F1
#
_cell.length_a   1.000
_cell.length_b   1.000
_cell.length_c   1.000
_cell.angle_alpha   90.00
_cell.angle_beta   90.00
_cell.angle_gamma   90.00
#
_symmetry.space_group_name_H-M   'P 1'
#
loop_
_entity.id
_entity.type
_entity.pdbx_description
1 polymer ?
#
loop_
_entity_poly.entity_id
_entity_poly.type
_entity_poly.pdbx_seq_one_letter_code
_entity_poly.pdbx_strand_id
1 'polypeptide(L)'
;KVGLLRVRVFRPFPSEEIRELLVNRKKVAVIDRNISFGHGGIFAQEIKSALYNCKDKPPIWGYITGIGGRDVTVEHIKEIVNDTIKSEKPEQDILWKGVRL
;
A
#
# COMPACT_ATOMS: atom_id res chain seq x y z
N LYS A 1 16.29 -1.96 -5.62
CA LYS A 1 15.85 -3.33 -5.26
C LYS A 1 14.43 -3.24 -4.71
N VAL A 2 13.53 -4.10 -5.16
CA VAL A 2 12.13 -4.15 -4.71
C VAL A 2 11.93 -5.43 -3.91
N GLY A 3 11.09 -5.38 -2.87
CA GLY A 3 10.73 -6.53 -2.03
C GLY A 3 9.21 -6.66 -1.91
N LEU A 4 8.74 -7.81 -1.44
CA LEU A 4 7.32 -8.10 -1.26
C LEU A 4 7.05 -8.45 0.21
N LEU A 5 6.09 -7.75 0.83
CA LEU A 5 5.49 -8.11 2.11
C LEU A 5 4.05 -8.55 1.84
N ARG A 6 3.72 -9.80 2.15
CA ARG A 6 2.36 -10.34 2.01
C ARG A 6 1.75 -10.54 3.39
N VAL A 7 0.78 -9.70 3.74
CA VAL A 7 0.02 -9.84 4.99
C VAL A 7 -0.89 -11.06 4.89
N ARG A 8 -0.74 -12.02 5.81
CA ARG A 8 -1.52 -13.27 5.86
C ARG A 8 -2.61 -13.26 6.93
N VAL A 9 -2.45 -12.44 7.97
CA VAL A 9 -3.39 -12.29 9.08
C VAL A 9 -3.80 -10.83 9.15
N PHE A 10 -5.10 -10.56 9.06
CA PHE A 10 -5.62 -9.20 9.18
C PHE A 10 -6.05 -8.85 10.60
N ARG A 11 -6.62 -9.82 11.34
CA ARG A 11 -7.04 -9.63 12.73
C ARG A 11 -6.62 -10.82 13.60
N PRO A 12 -5.97 -10.58 14.77
CA PRO A 12 -5.44 -9.28 15.20
C PRO A 12 -4.41 -8.73 14.20
N PHE A 13 -4.38 -7.41 14.00
CA PHE A 13 -3.51 -6.80 12.98
C PHE A 13 -2.05 -6.78 13.48
N PRO A 14 -1.08 -7.32 12.73
CA PRO A 14 0.31 -7.53 13.18
C PRO A 14 1.12 -6.23 13.16
N SER A 15 0.79 -5.29 14.05
CA SER A 15 1.36 -3.94 14.02
C SER A 15 2.84 -3.92 14.34
N GLU A 16 3.31 -4.79 15.24
CA GLU A 16 4.72 -4.84 15.66
C GLU A 16 5.62 -5.33 14.53
N GLU A 17 5.25 -6.44 13.88
CA GLU A 17 5.98 -7.00 12.75
C GLU A 17 5.99 -6.06 11.54
N ILE A 18 4.88 -5.35 11.29
CA ILE A 18 4.81 -4.33 10.25
C ILE A 18 5.80 -3.19 10.53
N ARG A 19 5.92 -2.74 11.78
CA ARG A 19 6.91 -1.71 12.16
C ARG A 19 8.33 -2.20 11.93
N GLU A 20 8.67 -3.37 12.44
CA GLU A 20 10.01 -3.95 12.31
C GLU A 20 10.45 -4.10 10.84
N LEU A 21 9.52 -4.50 9.96
CA LEU A 21 9.83 -4.74 8.55
C LEU A 21 9.88 -3.46 7.70
N LEU A 22 9.08 -2.44 8.05
CA LEU A 22 8.86 -1.25 7.22
C LEU A 22 9.58 0.02 7.69
N VAL A 23 9.94 0.14 8.97
CA VAL A 23 10.77 1.27 9.44
C VAL A 23 12.12 1.26 8.70
N ASN A 24 12.66 2.45 8.41
CA ASN A 24 13.88 2.65 7.62
C ASN A 24 13.82 2.18 6.16
N ARG A 25 12.64 1.78 5.65
CA ARG A 25 12.45 1.57 4.20
C ARG A 25 12.34 2.92 3.50
N LYS A 26 12.71 2.95 2.22
CA LYS A 26 12.70 4.19 1.43
C LYS A 26 11.29 4.60 1.03
N LYS A 27 10.48 3.64 0.56
CA LYS A 27 9.13 3.83 0.02
C LYS A 27 8.34 2.54 0.23
N VAL A 28 7.03 2.65 0.48
CA VAL A 28 6.12 1.51 0.61
C VAL A 28 4.91 1.70 -0.30
N ALA A 29 4.66 0.74 -1.17
CA ALA A 29 3.44 0.66 -1.96
C ALA A 29 2.53 -0.42 -1.37
N VAL A 30 1.32 -0.05 -1.01
CA VAL A 30 0.28 -0.97 -0.52
C VAL A 30 -0.73 -1.18 -1.63
N ILE A 31 -1.00 -2.44 -1.96
CA ILE A 31 -1.96 -2.83 -3.00
C ILE A 31 -3.19 -3.40 -2.32
N ASP A 32 -4.26 -2.61 -2.31
CA ASP A 32 -5.55 -2.98 -1.76
C ASP A 32 -6.50 -3.43 -2.87
N ARG A 33 -7.07 -4.63 -2.71
CA ARG A 33 -8.20 -5.13 -3.51
C ARG A 33 -9.55 -4.86 -2.86
N ASN A 34 -9.59 -3.85 -2.00
CA ASN A 34 -10.73 -3.40 -1.21
C ASN A 34 -10.69 -1.87 -1.16
N ILE A 35 -11.79 -1.27 -0.75
CA ILE A 35 -11.86 0.18 -0.50
C ILE A 35 -12.81 0.46 0.66
N SER A 36 -12.37 1.30 1.59
CA SER A 36 -13.22 2.02 2.52
C SER A 36 -13.58 3.36 1.88
N PHE A 37 -14.84 3.50 1.45
CA PHE A 37 -15.31 4.73 0.80
C PHE A 37 -15.10 5.95 1.69
N GLY A 38 -14.61 7.04 1.10
CA GLY A 38 -14.23 8.26 1.83
C GLY A 38 -12.87 8.20 2.54
N HIS A 39 -12.10 7.10 2.40
CA HIS A 39 -10.78 6.98 3.03
C HIS A 39 -9.71 6.38 2.10
N GLY A 40 -9.91 5.15 1.62
CA GLY A 40 -8.92 4.43 0.81
C GLY A 40 -8.85 2.95 1.17
N GLY A 41 -7.72 2.32 0.86
CA GLY A 41 -7.52 0.88 1.08
C GLY A 41 -7.35 0.53 2.55
N ILE A 42 -8.01 -0.54 3.01
CA ILE A 42 -8.03 -0.92 4.42
C ILE A 42 -6.61 -1.26 4.92
N PHE A 43 -5.81 -2.00 4.14
CA PHE A 43 -4.44 -2.32 4.54
C PHE A 43 -3.55 -1.08 4.56
N ALA A 44 -3.69 -0.19 3.57
CA ALA A 44 -2.93 1.05 3.54
C ALA A 44 -3.14 1.87 4.82
N GLN A 45 -4.38 1.91 5.33
CA GLN A 45 -4.73 2.68 6.51
C GLN A 45 -4.25 2.03 7.81
N GLU A 46 -4.38 0.71 7.93
CA GLU A 46 -3.85 -0.04 9.08
C GLU A 46 -2.31 0.06 9.14
N ILE A 47 -1.62 0.01 8.00
CA ILE A 47 -0.15 0.20 7.93
C ILE A 47 0.24 1.64 8.29
N LYS A 48 -0.46 2.65 7.75
CA LYS A 48 -0.24 4.06 8.12
C LYS A 48 -0.42 4.28 9.62
N SER A 49 -1.49 3.73 10.20
CA SER A 49 -1.79 3.78 11.64
C SER A 49 -0.69 3.09 12.46
N ALA A 50 -0.29 1.88 12.09
CA ALA A 50 0.78 1.14 12.77
C ALA A 50 2.09 1.94 12.80
N LEU A 51 2.42 2.64 11.71
CA LEU A 51 3.65 3.42 11.59
C LEU A 51 3.55 4.85 12.13
N TYR A 52 2.37 5.34 12.54
CA TYR A 52 2.12 6.75 12.84
C TYR A 52 3.15 7.35 13.82
N ASN A 53 3.37 6.67 14.95
CA ASN A 53 4.29 7.08 16.02
C ASN A 53 5.74 6.62 15.79
N CYS A 54 6.05 5.96 14.69
CA CYS A 54 7.42 5.56 14.39
C CYS A 54 8.22 6.74 13.84
N LYS A 55 9.45 6.89 14.33
CA LYS A 55 10.48 7.70 13.68
C LYS A 55 10.92 7.01 12.38
N ASP A 56 11.35 7.79 11.39
CA ASP A 56 11.90 7.26 10.12
C ASP A 56 10.94 6.32 9.36
N LYS A 57 9.62 6.60 9.48
CA LYS A 57 8.59 5.92 8.69
C LYS A 57 8.70 6.29 7.21
N PRO A 58 8.53 5.31 6.29
CA PRO A 58 8.53 5.58 4.86
C PRO A 58 7.29 6.38 4.43
N PRO A 59 7.36 7.15 3.33
CA PRO A 59 6.16 7.52 2.58
C PRO A 59 5.42 6.25 2.08
N ILE A 60 4.09 6.27 2.14
CA ILE A 60 3.22 5.13 1.85
C ILE A 60 2.22 5.51 0.75
N TRP A 61 2.26 4.78 -0.37
CA TRP A 61 1.30 4.88 -1.46
C TRP A 61 0.21 3.82 -1.28
N GLY A 62 -1.06 4.23 -1.29
CA GLY A 62 -2.21 3.31 -1.24
C GLY A 62 -2.83 3.16 -2.63
N TYR A 63 -2.60 2.00 -3.26
CA TYR A 63 -3.15 1.67 -4.57
C TYR A 63 -4.40 0.80 -4.44
N ILE A 64 -5.49 1.21 -5.08
CA ILE A 64 -6.72 0.45 -5.22
C ILE A 64 -6.74 -0.21 -6.60
N THR A 65 -6.88 -1.53 -6.61
CA THR A 65 -6.94 -2.32 -7.84
C THR A 65 -7.85 -3.53 -7.67
N GLY A 66 -8.20 -4.22 -8.78
CA GLY A 66 -8.95 -5.48 -8.72
C GLY A 66 -10.36 -5.39 -8.10
N ILE A 67 -10.92 -4.19 -7.96
CA ILE A 67 -12.28 -3.95 -7.46
C ILE A 67 -13.30 -4.50 -8.47
N GLY A 68 -14.37 -5.09 -7.95
CA GLY A 68 -15.43 -5.70 -8.77
C GLY A 68 -15.00 -7.00 -9.45
N GLY A 69 -14.05 -7.74 -8.85
CA GLY A 69 -13.59 -9.03 -9.37
C GLY A 69 -12.63 -8.93 -10.56
N ARG A 70 -12.15 -7.72 -10.88
CA ARG A 70 -11.16 -7.52 -11.96
C ARG A 70 -9.83 -8.18 -11.63
N ASP A 71 -9.12 -8.57 -12.68
CA ASP A 71 -7.80 -9.18 -12.57
C ASP A 71 -6.73 -8.15 -12.18
N VAL A 72 -5.73 -8.61 -11.43
CA VAL A 72 -4.55 -7.83 -11.05
C VAL A 72 -3.34 -8.41 -11.77
N THR A 73 -3.08 -7.86 -12.95
CA THR A 73 -2.03 -8.35 -13.85
C THR A 73 -0.63 -7.99 -13.35
N VAL A 74 0.37 -8.71 -13.85
CA VAL A 74 1.79 -8.36 -13.62
C VAL A 74 2.10 -6.94 -14.11
N GLU A 75 1.46 -6.48 -15.18
CA GLU A 75 1.66 -5.14 -15.70
C GLU A 75 1.16 -4.07 -14.72
N HIS A 76 -0.01 -4.27 -14.09
CA HIS A 76 -0.49 -3.37 -13.04
C HIS A 76 0.53 -3.27 -11.88
N ILE A 77 1.13 -4.39 -11.47
CA ILE A 77 2.14 -4.40 -10.40
C ILE A 77 3.41 -3.65 -10.82
N LYS A 78 3.89 -3.85 -12.06
CA LYS A 78 5.06 -3.12 -12.58
C LYS A 78 4.81 -1.61 -12.62
N GLU A 79 3.64 -1.20 -13.09
CA GLU A 79 3.27 0.21 -13.12
C GLU A 79 3.22 0.81 -11.71
N ILE A 80 2.59 0.13 -10.75
CA ILE A 80 2.56 0.55 -9.33
C ILE A 80 3.97 0.76 -8.79
N VAL A 81 4.88 -0.18 -9.04
CA VAL A 81 6.28 -0.10 -8.61
C VAL A 81 6.99 1.09 -9.28
N ASN A 82 6.80 1.29 -10.58
CA ASN A 82 7.40 2.39 -11.33
C ASN A 82 6.90 3.76 -10.84
N ASP A 83 5.59 3.90 -10.62
CA ASP A 83 4.94 5.12 -10.14
C ASP A 83 5.47 5.49 -8.73
N THR A 84 5.63 4.48 -7.88
CA THR A 84 6.21 4.63 -6.53
C THR A 84 7.69 5.03 -6.58
N ILE A 85 8.47 4.46 -7.50
CA ILE A 85 9.91 4.77 -7.60
C ILE A 85 10.11 6.22 -8.07
N LYS A 86 9.32 6.68 -9.05
CA LYS A 86 9.47 8.00 -9.68
C LYS A 86 9.07 9.18 -8.79
N SER A 87 8.19 8.98 -7.83
CA SER A 87 7.67 10.06 -6.97
C SER A 87 8.25 9.96 -5.55
N GLU A 88 8.58 11.09 -4.93
CA GLU A 88 9.12 11.10 -3.55
C GLU A 88 8.03 10.92 -2.48
N LYS A 89 6.78 11.25 -2.82
CA LYS A 89 5.60 11.10 -1.97
C LYS A 89 4.36 10.82 -2.83
N PRO A 90 3.29 10.21 -2.29
CA PRO A 90 2.03 10.05 -3.01
C PRO A 90 1.42 11.42 -3.35
N GLU A 91 0.91 11.57 -4.57
CA GLU A 91 0.23 12.78 -5.03
C GLU A 91 -1.20 12.89 -4.49
N GLN A 92 -1.84 11.74 -4.23
CA GLN A 92 -3.20 11.62 -3.74
C GLN A 92 -3.27 10.54 -2.67
N ASP A 93 -4.25 10.64 -1.77
CA ASP A 93 -4.47 9.63 -0.73
C ASP A 93 -4.92 8.27 -1.29
N ILE A 94 -5.61 8.29 -2.43
CA ILE A 94 -6.12 7.10 -3.14
C ILE A 94 -5.58 7.11 -4.56
N LEU A 95 -4.84 6.06 -4.92
CA LEU A 95 -4.30 5.88 -6.28
C LEU A 95 -5.00 4.70 -6.94
N TRP A 96 -5.60 4.93 -8.10
CA TRP A 96 -6.37 3.90 -8.81
C TRP A 96 -5.53 3.23 -9.88
N LYS A 97 -5.54 1.89 -9.95
CA LYS A 97 -4.83 1.16 -11.00
C LYS A 97 -5.61 -0.05 -11.50
N GLY A 98 -5.74 -0.18 -12.82
CA GLY A 98 -6.42 -1.32 -13.44
C GLY A 98 -7.92 -1.38 -13.14
N VAL A 99 -8.53 -0.26 -12.74
CA VAL A 99 -9.98 -0.11 -12.53
C VAL A 99 -10.59 0.73 -13.63
N ARG A 100 -11.89 0.57 -13.87
CA ARG A 100 -12.70 1.54 -14.61
C ARG A 100 -13.73 2.09 -13.62
N LEU A 101 -13.63 3.38 -13.35
CA LEU A 101 -14.60 4.14 -12.57
C LEU A 101 -15.79 4.50 -13.46
#